data_AF-A0A963X3B9-F1
#
_entry.id   AF-A0A963X3B9-F1
#
_cell.length_a   1.000
_cell.length_b   1.000
_cell.length_c   1.000
_cell.angle_alpha   90.00
_cell.angle_beta   90.00
_cell.angle_gamma   90.00
#
_symmetry.space_group_name_H-M   'P 1'
#
loop_
_entity.id
_entity.type
_entity.pdbx_description
1 polymer ?
#
loop_
_entity_poly.entity_id
_entity_poly.type
_entity_poly.pdbx_seq_one_letter_code
_entity_poly.pdbx_strand_id
1 'polypeptide(L)'
;MAWRAAALRVLETADPREKCAAANDALGVLCDDIAVDPGLAQPPADPARPAAPILLPPTDVPKRRFGSIEGRAAALHALAHIEFNAIDLAFDMAARFAGEIASAGLPAAAFVHDWFQIGAEEAGHFSLISTRLGELGSHYGAMPAHGGLWDAARETSDSVLAR
;
A
#
# COMPACT_ATOMS: atom_id res chain seq x y z
N MET A 1 -4.91 -13.81 15.17
CA MET A 1 -3.75 -14.35 14.43
C MET A 1 -3.95 -14.39 12.92
N ALA A 2 -5.12 -14.77 12.39
CA ALA A 2 -5.34 -14.86 10.93
C ALA A 2 -5.23 -13.51 10.18
N TRP A 3 -5.88 -12.45 10.67
CA TRP A 3 -5.83 -11.12 10.04
C TRP A 3 -4.39 -10.62 9.93
N ARG A 4 -3.59 -10.77 10.99
CA ARG A 4 -2.23 -10.23 11.03
C ARG A 4 -1.31 -10.94 10.03
N ALA A 5 -1.45 -12.26 9.90
CA ALA A 5 -0.71 -13.01 8.89
C ALA A 5 -1.12 -12.58 7.47
N ALA A 6 -2.39 -12.26 7.24
CA ALA A 6 -2.86 -11.75 5.96
C ALA A 6 -2.25 -10.37 5.64
N ALA A 7 -2.20 -9.44 6.60
CA ALA A 7 -1.53 -8.15 6.42
C ALA A 7 -0.03 -8.29 6.10
N LEU A 8 0.68 -9.14 6.85
CA LEU A 8 2.10 -9.40 6.60
C LEU A 8 2.35 -9.98 5.20
N ARG A 9 1.51 -10.90 4.75
CA ARG A 9 1.59 -11.46 3.40
C ARG A 9 1.47 -10.36 2.33
N VAL A 10 0.59 -9.38 2.50
CA VAL A 10 0.51 -8.24 1.55
C VAL A 10 1.82 -7.45 1.55
N LEU A 11 2.34 -7.11 2.73
CA LEU A 11 3.60 -6.38 2.88
C LEU A 11 4.78 -7.17 2.29
N GLU A 12 4.81 -8.49 2.40
CA GLU A 12 5.89 -9.35 1.91
C GLU A 12 5.77 -9.73 0.42
N THR A 13 4.65 -9.41 -0.23
CA THR A 13 4.44 -9.73 -1.65
C THR A 13 4.97 -8.61 -2.55
N ALA A 14 5.95 -8.90 -3.40
CA ALA A 14 6.55 -7.90 -4.30
C ALA A 14 5.79 -7.71 -5.61
N ASP A 15 5.26 -8.79 -6.20
CA ASP A 15 4.59 -8.70 -7.50
C ASP A 15 3.30 -7.88 -7.39
N PRO A 16 3.06 -6.88 -8.27
CA PRO A 16 1.90 -6.01 -8.13
C PRO A 16 0.55 -6.72 -8.24
N ARG A 17 0.44 -7.75 -9.10
CA ARG A 17 -0.82 -8.49 -9.27
C ARG A 17 -1.06 -9.40 -8.09
N GLU A 18 -0.04 -10.10 -7.64
CA GLU A 18 -0.12 -10.96 -6.46
C GLU A 18 -0.41 -10.12 -5.19
N LYS A 19 0.19 -8.93 -5.05
CA LYS A 19 -0.09 -8.03 -3.92
C LYS A 19 -1.55 -7.58 -3.91
N CYS A 20 -2.10 -7.23 -5.08
CA CYS A 20 -3.53 -6.89 -5.20
C CYS A 20 -4.44 -8.07 -4.85
N ALA A 21 -4.10 -9.28 -5.29
CA ALA A 21 -4.84 -10.48 -4.92
C ALA A 21 -4.77 -10.72 -3.40
N ALA A 22 -3.57 -10.62 -2.81
CA ALA A 22 -3.37 -10.77 -1.37
C ALA A 22 -4.14 -9.73 -0.55
N ALA A 23 -4.26 -8.49 -1.03
CA ALA A 23 -5.03 -7.44 -0.37
C ALA A 23 -6.54 -7.77 -0.35
N ASN A 24 -7.09 -8.23 -1.47
CA ASN A 24 -8.49 -8.66 -1.55
C ASN A 24 -8.75 -9.90 -0.68
N ASP A 25 -7.85 -10.89 -0.72
CA ASP A 25 -7.93 -12.08 0.12
C ASP A 25 -7.86 -11.71 1.61
N ALA A 26 -7.04 -10.72 1.98
CA ALA A 26 -6.90 -10.27 3.35
C ALA A 26 -8.23 -9.70 3.91
N LEU A 27 -8.96 -8.92 3.11
CA LEU A 27 -10.29 -8.46 3.46
C LEU A 27 -11.29 -9.64 3.57
N GLY A 28 -11.24 -10.58 2.63
CA GLY A 28 -12.15 -11.74 2.62
C GLY A 28 -11.99 -12.72 3.79
N VAL A 29 -10.83 -12.74 4.45
CA VAL A 29 -10.59 -13.55 5.66
C VAL A 29 -10.78 -12.78 6.97
N LEU A 30 -11.14 -11.50 6.90
CA LEU A 30 -11.40 -10.69 8.07
C LEU A 30 -12.76 -11.06 8.68
N CYS A 31 -12.79 -11.23 9.99
CA CYS A 31 -14.02 -11.46 10.75
C CYS A 31 -14.34 -10.23 11.61
N ASP A 32 -15.60 -10.01 11.94
CA ASP A 32 -16.03 -8.84 12.73
C ASP A 32 -15.36 -8.80 14.12
N ASP A 33 -15.23 -9.96 14.75
CA ASP A 33 -14.66 -10.11 16.10
C ASP A 33 -13.17 -10.51 16.04
N ILE A 34 -12.31 -9.62 15.53
CA ILE A 34 -10.86 -9.84 15.67
C ILE A 34 -10.37 -9.50 17.08
N ALA A 35 -9.62 -10.43 17.67
CA ALA A 35 -8.79 -10.12 18.84
C ALA A 35 -7.47 -9.48 18.38
N VAL A 36 -7.14 -8.33 18.96
CA VAL A 36 -5.87 -7.62 18.76
C VAL A 36 -5.05 -7.72 20.04
N ASP A 37 -3.85 -8.27 19.92
CA ASP A 37 -2.88 -8.33 21.00
C ASP A 37 -2.17 -6.96 21.11
N PRO A 38 -2.10 -6.33 22.30
CA PRO A 38 -1.26 -5.15 22.51
C PRO A 38 0.23 -5.39 22.24
N GLY A 39 0.71 -6.62 22.43
CA GLY A 39 2.13 -7.02 22.33
C GLY A 39 2.55 -7.51 20.94
N LEU A 40 1.89 -7.07 19.87
CA LEU A 40 2.25 -7.47 18.51
C LEU A 40 3.70 -7.10 18.18
N ALA A 41 4.43 -8.06 17.63
CA ALA A 41 5.74 -7.79 17.04
C ALA A 41 5.62 -6.74 15.93
N GLN A 42 6.67 -5.96 15.69
CA GLN A 42 6.70 -4.98 14.60
C GLN A 42 6.67 -5.69 13.24
N PRO A 43 5.89 -5.20 12.25
CA PRO A 43 5.97 -5.70 10.87
C PRO A 43 7.34 -5.33 10.24
N PRO A 44 7.65 -5.85 9.03
CA PRO A 44 8.84 -5.43 8.30
C PRO A 44 8.99 -3.91 8.25
N ALA A 45 10.24 -3.43 8.29
CA ALA A 45 10.52 -1.99 8.14
C ALA A 45 10.13 -1.46 6.75
N ASP A 46 10.06 -2.37 5.78
CA ASP A 46 9.75 -2.10 4.38
C ASP A 46 8.84 -3.19 3.82
N PRO A 47 7.83 -2.83 3.00
CA PRO A 47 7.15 -3.79 2.17
C PRO A 47 8.09 -4.26 1.07
N ALA A 48 7.90 -5.50 0.66
CA ALA A 48 8.46 -6.02 -0.56
C ALA A 48 7.95 -5.21 -1.76
N ARG A 49 8.89 -4.85 -2.64
CA ARG A 49 8.64 -4.07 -3.86
C ARG A 49 9.13 -4.84 -5.08
N PRO A 50 8.49 -4.65 -6.24
CA PRO A 50 9.01 -5.15 -7.50
C PRO A 50 10.31 -4.42 -7.88
N ALA A 51 11.09 -5.00 -8.81
CA ALA A 51 12.34 -4.40 -9.28
C ALA A 51 12.15 -3.06 -10.02
N ALA A 52 10.94 -2.78 -10.51
CA ALA A 52 10.56 -1.53 -11.16
C ALA A 52 9.19 -1.06 -10.62
N PRO A 53 8.92 0.25 -10.51
CA PRO A 53 9.71 1.37 -11.04
C PRO A 53 10.98 1.66 -10.25
N ILE A 54 11.99 2.21 -10.93
CA ILE A 54 13.19 2.76 -10.26
C ILE A 54 12.74 4.00 -9.47
N LEU A 55 13.09 4.04 -8.18
CA LEU A 55 12.80 5.18 -7.33
C LEU A 55 13.91 6.22 -7.45
N LEU A 56 13.52 7.45 -7.80
CA LEU A 56 14.39 8.62 -7.89
C LEU A 56 13.99 9.65 -6.84
N PRO A 57 14.91 10.58 -6.48
CA PRO A 57 14.53 11.77 -5.73
C PRO A 57 13.39 12.53 -6.41
N PRO A 58 12.48 13.19 -5.66
CA PRO A 58 11.36 13.93 -6.24
C PRO A 58 11.76 14.98 -7.30
N THR A 59 12.95 15.56 -7.16
CA THR A 59 13.51 16.54 -8.11
C THR A 59 13.86 15.95 -9.47
N ASP A 60 14.09 14.63 -9.52
CA ASP A 60 14.66 13.93 -10.66
C ASP A 60 13.58 13.14 -11.43
N VAL A 61 12.35 13.12 -10.93
CA VAL A 61 11.20 12.54 -11.63
C VAL A 61 10.76 13.45 -12.79
N PRO A 62 10.68 12.96 -14.03
CA PRO A 62 10.28 13.76 -15.19
C PRO A 62 8.91 14.44 -15.01
N LYS A 63 8.82 15.71 -15.42
CA LYS A 63 7.55 16.46 -15.37
C LYS A 63 6.53 15.89 -16.34
N ARG A 64 5.31 15.67 -15.85
CA ARG A 64 4.16 15.15 -16.62
C ARG A 64 3.62 16.23 -17.57
N ARG A 65 3.35 15.88 -18.82
CA ARG A 65 2.73 16.78 -19.80
C ARG A 65 1.38 16.23 -20.23
N PHE A 66 0.29 16.89 -19.86
CA PHE A 66 -1.06 16.48 -20.23
C PHE A 66 -1.36 17.00 -21.64
N GLY A 67 -1.22 16.14 -22.66
CA GLY A 67 -1.48 16.55 -24.04
C GLY A 67 -1.19 15.49 -25.10
N SER A 68 -0.38 14.48 -24.78
CA SER A 68 -0.10 13.35 -25.67
C SER A 68 -0.54 12.01 -25.06
N ILE A 69 -0.44 10.91 -25.82
CA ILE A 69 -0.68 9.55 -25.29
C ILE A 69 0.36 9.23 -24.22
N GLU A 70 1.63 9.55 -24.48
CA GLU A 70 2.77 9.32 -23.59
C GLU A 70 2.59 10.12 -22.29
N GLY A 71 2.12 11.35 -22.40
CA GLY A 71 1.80 12.20 -21.26
C GLY A 71 0.70 11.64 -20.37
N ARG A 72 -0.35 11.07 -20.98
CA ARG A 72 -1.43 10.38 -20.26
C ARG A 72 -0.95 9.08 -19.62
N ALA A 73 -0.12 8.31 -20.31
CA ALA A 73 0.51 7.10 -19.77
C ALA A 73 1.40 7.45 -18.55
N ALA A 74 2.19 8.52 -18.62
CA ALA A 74 3.00 8.98 -17.49
C ALA A 74 2.16 9.42 -16.28
N ALA A 75 1.01 10.06 -16.52
CA ALA A 75 0.08 10.42 -15.44
C ALA A 75 -0.55 9.19 -14.79
N LEU A 76 -1.01 8.22 -15.59
CA LEU A 76 -1.59 6.97 -15.07
C LEU A 76 -0.55 6.10 -14.36
N HIS A 77 0.69 6.03 -14.87
CA HIS A 77 1.77 5.31 -14.18
C HIS A 77 2.06 5.91 -12.80
N ALA A 78 2.11 7.23 -12.70
CA ALA A 78 2.29 7.89 -11.41
C ALA A 78 1.12 7.63 -10.46
N LEU A 79 -0.12 7.66 -10.96
CA LEU A 79 -1.29 7.33 -10.14
C LEU A 79 -1.26 5.88 -9.68
N ALA A 80 -0.93 4.93 -10.56
CA ALA A 80 -0.70 3.54 -10.18
C ALA A 80 0.39 3.42 -9.11
N HIS A 81 1.45 4.23 -9.16
CA HIS A 81 2.47 4.21 -8.10
C HIS A 81 1.92 4.72 -6.76
N ILE A 82 1.04 5.72 -6.77
CA ILE A 82 0.36 6.20 -5.57
C ILE A 82 -0.52 5.10 -4.99
N GLU A 83 -1.40 4.48 -5.79
CA GLU A 83 -2.29 3.43 -5.28
C GLU A 83 -1.50 2.21 -4.77
N PHE A 84 -0.43 1.83 -5.46
CA PHE A 84 0.43 0.74 -5.01
C PHE A 84 1.07 1.03 -3.64
N ASN A 85 1.49 2.27 -3.39
CA ASN A 85 1.95 2.69 -2.07
C ASN A 85 0.80 2.71 -1.06
N ALA A 86 -0.40 3.11 -1.46
CA ALA A 86 -1.55 3.16 -0.57
C ALA A 86 -1.96 1.77 -0.05
N ILE A 87 -1.85 0.72 -0.87
CA ILE A 87 -1.98 -0.68 -0.42
C ILE A 87 -0.98 -0.96 0.71
N ASP A 88 0.32 -0.71 0.47
CA ASP A 88 1.36 -0.96 1.47
C ASP A 88 1.13 -0.17 2.76
N LEU A 89 0.77 1.11 2.64
CA LEU A 89 0.48 1.98 3.78
C LEU A 89 -0.70 1.46 4.59
N ALA A 90 -1.79 1.06 3.95
CA ALA A 90 -2.98 0.56 4.64
C ALA A 90 -2.68 -0.69 5.47
N PHE A 91 -1.98 -1.67 4.89
CA PHE A 91 -1.63 -2.89 5.63
C PHE A 91 -0.53 -2.66 6.67
N ASP A 92 0.38 -1.70 6.46
CA ASP A 92 1.34 -1.27 7.49
C ASP A 92 0.61 -0.63 8.67
N MET A 93 -0.35 0.27 8.42
CA MET A 93 -1.15 0.91 9.47
C MET A 93 -1.79 -0.12 10.39
N ALA A 94 -2.51 -1.09 9.81
CA ALA A 94 -3.16 -2.16 10.56
C ALA A 94 -2.14 -3.04 11.31
N ALA A 95 -1.07 -3.48 10.63
CA ALA A 95 -0.10 -4.41 11.20
C ALA A 95 0.79 -3.79 12.29
N ARG A 96 1.07 -2.49 12.19
CA ARG A 96 2.00 -1.76 13.06
C ARG A 96 1.31 -1.14 14.27
N PHE A 97 0.16 -0.50 14.06
CA PHE A 97 -0.43 0.36 15.09
C PHE A 97 -1.63 -0.27 15.82
N ALA A 98 -2.19 -1.38 15.34
CA ALA A 98 -3.35 -1.99 16.02
C ALA A 98 -3.06 -2.33 17.50
N GLY A 99 -1.83 -2.74 17.84
CA GLY A 99 -1.42 -2.97 19.23
C GLY A 99 -1.37 -1.69 20.07
N GLU A 100 -0.92 -0.56 19.50
CA GLU A 100 -0.95 0.76 20.15
C GLU A 100 -2.39 1.23 20.39
N ILE A 101 -3.25 1.09 19.38
CA ILE A 101 -4.69 1.39 19.49
C ILE A 101 -5.35 0.54 20.58
N ALA A 102 -5.06 -0.77 20.64
CA ALA A 102 -5.56 -1.67 21.67
C ALA A 102 -5.06 -1.28 23.07
N SER A 103 -3.77 -0.93 23.20
CA SER A 103 -3.16 -0.49 24.47
C SER A 103 -3.79 0.80 25.00
N ALA A 104 -4.21 1.69 24.09
CA ALA A 104 -4.89 2.93 24.43
C ALA A 104 -6.38 2.73 24.81
N GLY A 105 -6.90 1.49 24.77
CA GLY A 105 -8.31 1.19 25.03
C GLY A 105 -9.25 1.64 23.92
N LEU A 106 -8.72 1.88 22.72
CA LEU A 106 -9.49 2.30 21.55
C LEU A 106 -9.96 1.07 20.72
N PRO A 107 -10.96 1.22 19.83
CA PRO A 107 -11.51 0.11 19.03
C PRO A 107 -10.55 -0.45 17.97
N ALA A 108 -9.57 -1.26 18.39
CA ALA A 108 -8.54 -1.82 17.50
C ALA A 108 -9.10 -2.75 16.41
N ALA A 109 -10.21 -3.44 16.68
CA ALA A 109 -10.88 -4.27 15.68
C ALA A 109 -11.40 -3.44 14.50
N ALA A 110 -12.10 -2.34 14.80
CA ALA A 110 -12.58 -1.40 13.79
C ALA A 110 -11.41 -0.74 13.04
N PHE A 111 -10.35 -0.34 13.76
CA PHE A 111 -9.15 0.22 13.14
C PHE A 111 -8.53 -0.71 12.09
N VAL A 112 -8.36 -1.99 12.41
CA VAL A 112 -7.85 -2.97 11.43
C VAL A 112 -8.81 -3.14 10.27
N HIS A 113 -10.12 -3.21 10.54
CA HIS A 113 -11.13 -3.37 9.50
C HIS A 113 -11.12 -2.21 8.49
N ASP A 114 -11.10 -0.98 8.97
CA ASP A 114 -11.08 0.22 8.13
C ASP A 114 -9.85 0.23 7.22
N TRP A 115 -8.68 -0.11 7.76
CA TRP A 115 -7.45 -0.18 6.96
C TRP A 115 -7.43 -1.35 5.97
N PHE A 116 -8.01 -2.50 6.32
CA PHE A 116 -8.15 -3.62 5.39
C PHE A 116 -9.08 -3.26 4.22
N GLN A 117 -10.17 -2.55 4.52
CA GLN A 117 -11.11 -2.05 3.51
C GLN A 117 -10.39 -1.09 2.55
N ILE A 118 -9.69 -0.08 3.08
CA ILE A 118 -8.90 0.86 2.28
C ILE A 118 -7.88 0.11 1.42
N GLY A 119 -7.10 -0.81 2.00
CA GLY A 119 -6.09 -1.57 1.27
C GLY A 119 -6.66 -2.38 0.09
N ALA A 120 -7.86 -2.96 0.24
CA ALA A 120 -8.54 -3.66 -0.84
C ALA A 120 -9.09 -2.71 -1.92
N GLU A 121 -9.64 -1.55 -1.53
CA GLU A 121 -10.11 -0.52 -2.46
C GLU A 121 -8.96 0.01 -3.33
N GLU A 122 -7.82 0.31 -2.74
CA GLU A 122 -6.64 0.79 -3.47
C GLU A 122 -6.02 -0.28 -4.38
N ALA A 123 -6.11 -1.56 -4.00
CA ALA A 123 -5.78 -2.67 -4.90
C ALA A 123 -6.70 -2.72 -6.14
N GLY A 124 -7.98 -2.42 -5.95
CA GLY A 124 -8.95 -2.23 -7.04
C GLY A 124 -8.58 -1.07 -7.95
N HIS A 125 -8.31 0.11 -7.38
CA HIS A 125 -7.88 1.30 -8.13
C HIS A 125 -6.60 1.04 -8.93
N PHE A 126 -5.57 0.48 -8.29
CA PHE A 126 -4.32 0.10 -8.94
C PHE A 126 -4.56 -0.81 -10.16
N SER A 127 -5.42 -1.81 -10.01
CA SER A 127 -5.72 -2.78 -11.07
C SER A 127 -6.42 -2.13 -12.26
N LEU A 128 -7.37 -1.22 -12.01
CA LEU A 128 -8.06 -0.46 -13.07
C LEU A 128 -7.09 0.46 -13.82
N ILE A 129 -6.27 1.21 -13.09
CA ILE A 129 -5.29 2.13 -13.67
C ILE A 129 -4.24 1.36 -14.47
N SER A 130 -3.74 0.25 -13.94
CA SER A 130 -2.75 -0.61 -14.61
C SER A 130 -3.31 -1.20 -15.90
N THR A 131 -4.58 -1.60 -15.91
CA THR A 131 -5.27 -2.06 -17.12
C THR A 131 -5.31 -0.94 -18.16
N ARG A 132 -5.76 0.26 -17.77
CA ARG A 132 -5.83 1.41 -18.66
C ARG A 132 -4.46 1.84 -19.18
N LEU A 133 -3.43 1.74 -18.36
CA LEU A 133 -2.05 2.02 -18.74
C LEU A 133 -1.56 1.04 -19.82
N GLY A 134 -1.94 -0.23 -19.70
CA GLY A 134 -1.72 -1.27 -20.72
C GLY A 134 -2.36 -0.93 -22.07
N GLU A 135 -3.61 -0.46 -22.06
CA GLU A 135 -4.34 -0.04 -23.27
C GLU A 135 -3.67 1.16 -24.00
N LEU A 136 -2.87 1.96 -23.28
CA LEU A 136 -2.07 3.04 -23.85
C LEU A 136 -0.68 2.58 -24.33
N GLY A 137 -0.37 1.29 -24.28
CA GLY A 137 0.91 0.72 -24.72
C GLY A 137 2.03 0.87 -23.69
N SER A 138 1.71 1.06 -22.41
CA SER A 138 2.68 1.16 -21.31
C SER A 138 2.38 0.13 -20.21
N HIS A 139 3.11 0.18 -19.09
CA HIS A 139 2.89 -0.72 -17.94
C HIS A 139 3.43 -0.10 -16.65
N TYR A 140 2.94 -0.59 -15.50
CA TYR A 140 3.48 -0.20 -14.21
C TYR A 140 4.96 -0.62 -14.11
N GLY A 141 5.83 0.32 -13.73
CA GLY A 141 7.29 0.14 -13.76
C GLY A 141 7.99 0.65 -15.03
N ALA A 142 7.28 1.01 -16.10
CA ALA A 142 7.87 1.53 -17.34
C ALA A 142 8.59 2.88 -17.20
N MET A 143 8.29 3.63 -16.14
CA MET A 143 8.82 4.96 -15.85
C MET A 143 9.33 5.01 -14.42
N PRO A 144 10.29 5.90 -14.10
CA PRO A 144 10.72 6.11 -12.71
C PRO A 144 9.60 6.74 -11.88
N ALA A 145 9.67 6.54 -10.57
CA ALA A 145 8.77 7.13 -9.58
C ALA A 145 9.56 7.68 -8.39
N HIS A 146 8.89 8.25 -7.37
CA HIS A 146 9.55 8.70 -6.14
C HIS A 146 9.05 7.90 -4.92
N GLY A 147 9.92 7.68 -3.94
CA GLY A 147 9.61 6.94 -2.71
C GLY A 147 8.92 7.74 -1.60
N GLY A 148 8.72 9.06 -1.79
CA GLY A 148 8.42 9.99 -0.69
C GLY A 148 7.23 9.64 0.23
N LEU A 149 6.19 8.95 -0.27
CA LEU A 149 5.09 8.49 0.58
C LEU A 149 5.56 7.46 1.61
N TRP A 150 6.37 6.49 1.17
CA TRP A 150 6.90 5.47 2.05
C TRP A 150 8.04 5.99 2.93
N ASP A 151 8.82 6.95 2.44
CA ASP A 151 9.86 7.60 3.25
C ASP A 151 9.24 8.32 4.46
N ALA A 152 8.18 9.11 4.26
CA ALA A 152 7.45 9.78 5.34
C ALA A 152 6.81 8.76 6.31
N ALA A 153 6.31 7.64 5.78
CA ALA A 153 5.81 6.53 6.58
C ALA A 153 6.90 5.86 7.42
N ARG A 154 8.13 5.77 6.92
CA ARG A 154 9.23 5.24 7.73
C ARG A 154 9.60 6.17 8.87
N GLU A 155 9.67 7.47 8.61
CA GLU A 155 10.06 8.48 9.62
C GLU A 155 9.09 8.54 10.82
N THR A 156 7.86 8.09 10.62
CA THR A 156 6.78 8.11 11.62
C THR A 156 6.38 6.70 12.06
N SER A 157 7.25 5.69 11.89
CA SER A 157 6.95 4.28 12.23
C SER A 157 6.71 4.03 13.72
N ASP A 158 7.17 4.93 14.58
CA ASP A 158 7.26 4.66 16.02
C ASP A 158 6.01 5.07 16.80
N SER A 159 5.06 5.78 16.18
CA SER A 159 3.78 6.12 16.83
C SER A 159 2.70 6.46 15.81
N VAL A 160 1.49 5.96 16.07
CA VAL A 160 0.29 6.31 15.29
C VAL A 160 -0.06 7.80 15.36
N LEU A 161 0.36 8.52 16.40
CA LEU A 161 0.12 9.97 16.53
C LEU A 161 1.06 10.82 15.68
N ALA A 162 2.22 10.27 15.32
CA ALA A 162 3.18 10.94 14.44
C ALA A 162 2.87 10.70 12.95
N ARG A 163 2.06 9.67 12.67
CA ARG A 163 1.66 9.23 11.33
C ARG A 163 0.61 10.14 10.70
#